data_AF-A0A7S1NPN4-F1
#
_entry.id   AF-A0A7S1NPN4-F1
#
_cell.length_a   1.000
_cell.length_b   1.000
_cell.length_c   1.000
_cell.angle_alpha   90.00
_cell.angle_beta   90.00
_cell.angle_gamma   90.00
#
_symmetry.space_group_name_H-M   'P 1'
#
loop_
_entity.id
_entity.type
_entity.pdbx_description
1 polymer ?
#
loop_
_entity_poly.entity_id
_entity_poly.type
_entity_poly.pdbx_seq_one_letter_code
_entity_poly.pdbx_strand_id
1 'polypeptide(L)'
;MWIVDFGLFANKWNRQIVSTAELFAAIQALGSTDSAEVAICTDSSYVYGGAAGSARRWKVRGWKNTKGAVVPNTALRDALMDEVDRQGRVVEWVKIPSGVKGNA
;
A
#
# COMPACT_ATOMS: atom_id res chain seq x y z
N MET A 1 -0.40 -7.25 -17.36
CA MET A 1 -1.18 -6.35 -16.49
C MET A 1 -1.84 -7.23 -15.44
N TRP A 2 -1.34 -7.21 -14.21
CA TRP A 2 -1.90 -7.99 -13.10
C TRP A 2 -2.67 -7.00 -12.21
N ILE A 3 -3.98 -7.17 -12.10
CA ILE A 3 -4.85 -6.34 -11.28
C ILE A 3 -5.46 -7.28 -10.23
N VAL A 4 -5.30 -6.94 -8.96
CA VAL A 4 -5.80 -7.74 -7.83
C VAL A 4 -6.79 -6.89 -7.07
N ASP A 5 -7.99 -7.42 -6.90
CA ASP A 5 -9.18 -6.67 -6.53
C ASP A 5 -9.95 -7.41 -5.44
N PHE A 6 -10.22 -6.71 -4.34
CA PHE A 6 -10.89 -7.28 -3.16
C PHE A 6 -12.06 -6.39 -2.69
N GLY A 7 -12.43 -5.37 -3.48
CA GLY A 7 -13.41 -4.35 -3.10
C GLY A 7 -14.80 -4.93 -2.81
N LEU A 8 -15.20 -5.99 -3.51
CA LEU A 8 -16.52 -6.63 -3.36
C LEU A 8 -16.71 -7.47 -2.08
N PHE A 9 -15.66 -7.75 -1.29
CA PHE A 9 -15.74 -8.65 -0.13
C PHE A 9 -15.71 -7.97 1.25
N ALA A 10 -15.49 -6.66 1.31
CA ALA A 10 -15.24 -5.92 2.56
C ALA A 10 -16.46 -5.80 3.50
N ASN A 11 -17.68 -6.05 3.01
CA ASN A 11 -18.93 -5.94 3.77
C ASN A 11 -19.29 -7.21 4.57
N LYS A 12 -18.55 -8.32 4.40
CA LYS A 12 -18.76 -9.58 5.15
C LYS A 12 -17.52 -10.06 5.94
N TRP A 13 -16.35 -9.45 5.75
CA TRP A 13 -15.07 -9.82 6.38
C TRP A 13 -14.41 -8.67 7.16
N ASN A 14 -13.51 -9.00 8.08
CA ASN A 14 -12.76 -8.04 8.90
C ASN A 14 -11.93 -7.09 8.01
N ARG A 15 -12.11 -5.76 8.14
CA ARG A 15 -11.35 -4.74 7.39
C ARG A 15 -9.84 -4.90 7.49
N GLN A 16 -9.34 -5.49 8.58
CA GLN A 16 -7.91 -5.77 8.72
C GLN A 16 -7.41 -6.76 7.67
N ILE A 17 -8.20 -7.77 7.31
CA ILE A 17 -7.83 -8.78 6.29
C ILE A 17 -7.67 -8.11 4.93
N VAL A 18 -8.64 -7.30 4.53
CA VAL A 18 -8.59 -6.53 3.27
C VAL A 18 -7.37 -5.62 3.25
N SER A 19 -7.14 -4.87 4.33
CA SER A 19 -5.98 -3.96 4.42
C SER A 19 -4.62 -4.66 4.36
N THR A 20 -4.54 -5.90 4.83
CA THR A 20 -3.34 -6.74 4.77
C THR A 20 -3.14 -7.28 3.36
N ALA A 21 -4.21 -7.77 2.72
CA ALA A 21 -4.18 -8.28 1.35
C ALA A 21 -3.79 -7.18 0.35
N GLU A 22 -4.34 -5.96 0.50
CA GLU A 22 -4.01 -4.82 -0.35
C GLU A 22 -2.53 -4.39 -0.22
N LEU A 23 -1.99 -4.36 1.00
CA LEU A 23 -0.56 -4.09 1.22
C LEU A 23 0.31 -5.16 0.56
N PHE A 24 -0.05 -6.43 0.74
CA PHE A 24 0.67 -7.54 0.11
C PHE A 24 0.65 -7.44 -1.42
N ALA A 25 -0.51 -7.14 -2.01
CA ALA A 25 -0.64 -6.95 -3.46
C ALA A 25 0.26 -5.81 -3.97
N ALA A 26 0.34 -4.69 -3.26
CA ALA A 26 1.22 -3.58 -3.64
C ALA A 26 2.71 -3.95 -3.59
N ILE A 27 3.14 -4.71 -2.58
CA ILE A 27 4.52 -5.23 -2.46
C ILE A 27 4.83 -6.15 -3.65
N GLN A 28 3.94 -7.10 -3.93
CA GLN A 28 4.13 -8.05 -5.03
C GLN A 28 4.16 -7.33 -6.39
N ALA A 29 3.30 -6.33 -6.61
CA ALA A 29 3.29 -5.54 -7.83
C ALA A 29 4.63 -4.82 -8.04
N LEU A 30 5.16 -4.16 -7.01
CA LEU A 30 6.47 -3.51 -7.07
C LEU A 30 7.62 -4.50 -7.26
N GLY A 31 7.57 -5.64 -6.58
CA GLY A 31 8.60 -6.67 -6.69
C GLY A 31 8.57 -7.42 -8.03
N SER A 32 7.46 -7.36 -8.78
CA SER A 32 7.29 -8.04 -10.07
C SER A 32 7.86 -7.28 -11.27
N THR A 33 8.33 -6.05 -11.07
CA THR A 33 8.88 -5.20 -12.12
C THR A 33 10.24 -4.68 -11.71
N ASP A 34 11.11 -4.44 -12.68
CA ASP A 34 12.39 -3.73 -12.50
C ASP A 34 12.35 -2.31 -13.07
N SER A 35 11.16 -1.81 -13.44
CA SER A 35 11.01 -0.46 -13.96
C SER A 35 11.53 0.58 -12.96
N ALA A 36 12.25 1.57 -13.49
CA ALA A 36 12.70 2.74 -12.75
C ALA A 36 11.53 3.67 -12.40
N GLU A 37 10.49 3.70 -13.24
CA GLU A 37 9.29 4.53 -13.01
C GLU A 37 8.07 3.62 -12.91
N VAL A 38 7.36 3.70 -11.77
CA VAL A 38 6.17 2.89 -11.50
C VAL A 38 5.07 3.77 -10.92
N ALA A 39 3.88 3.71 -11.51
CA ALA A 39 2.68 4.31 -10.95
C ALA A 39 1.81 3.23 -10.31
N ILE A 40 1.50 3.37 -9.02
CA ILE A 40 0.55 2.52 -8.31
C ILE A 40 -0.77 3.25 -8.14
N CYS A 41 -1.76 2.80 -8.89
CA CYS A 41 -3.15 3.26 -8.77
C CYS A 41 -3.87 2.40 -7.72
N THR A 42 -4.45 3.03 -6.71
CA THR A 42 -5.24 2.34 -5.68
C THR A 42 -6.42 3.17 -5.22
N ASP A 43 -7.58 2.54 -5.06
CA ASP A 43 -8.73 3.16 -4.40
C ASP A 43 -8.70 2.96 -2.87
N SER A 44 -7.71 2.24 -2.35
CA SER A 44 -7.55 2.01 -0.91
C SER A 44 -6.98 3.25 -0.25
N SER A 45 -7.77 3.86 0.63
CA SER A 45 -7.29 4.99 1.45
C SER A 45 -6.23 4.53 2.44
N TYR A 46 -6.23 3.25 2.80
CA TYR A 46 -5.28 2.67 3.73
C TYR A 46 -3.89 2.51 3.11
N VAL A 47 -3.81 1.94 1.90
CA VAL A 47 -2.55 1.79 1.16
C VAL A 47 -2.04 3.16 0.75
N TYR A 48 -2.88 4.00 0.11
CA TYR A 48 -2.48 5.33 -0.34
C TYR A 48 -1.95 6.20 0.81
N GLY A 49 -2.71 6.34 1.90
CA GLY A 49 -2.31 7.19 3.04
C GLY A 49 -1.07 6.67 3.76
N GLY A 50 -0.85 5.35 3.74
CA GLY A 50 0.36 4.72 4.22
C GLY A 50 1.57 5.07 3.36
N ALA A 51 1.52 4.68 2.09
CA ALA A 51 2.69 4.68 1.23
C ALA A 51 3.04 6.05 0.65
N ALA A 52 2.05 6.90 0.36
CA ALA A 52 2.27 8.19 -0.32
C ALA A 52 2.85 9.31 0.57
N GLY A 53 2.91 9.15 1.90
CA GLY A 53 3.45 10.24 2.72
C GLY A 53 3.59 10.04 4.23
N SER A 54 3.03 8.97 4.80
CA SER A 54 3.10 8.73 6.25
C SER A 54 4.06 7.62 6.64
N ALA A 55 4.28 6.62 5.78
CA ALA A 55 5.10 5.46 6.08
C ALA A 55 6.56 5.82 6.38
N ARG A 56 7.21 6.69 5.59
CA ARG A 56 8.58 7.18 5.89
C ARG A 56 8.66 7.84 7.26
N ARG A 57 7.69 8.69 7.61
CA ARG A 57 7.62 9.36 8.92
C ARG A 57 7.40 8.37 10.06
N TRP A 58 6.57 7.35 9.85
CA TRP A 58 6.35 6.30 10.85
C TRP A 58 7.57 5.40 11.02
N LYS A 59 8.27 5.01 9.93
CA LYS A 59 9.52 4.22 9.98
C LYS A 59 10.57 4.92 10.84
N VAL A 60 10.79 6.23 10.63
CA VAL A 60 11.70 7.05 11.47
C VAL A 60 11.26 7.09 12.94
N ARG A 61 9.96 7.01 13.22
CA ARG A 61 9.39 7.02 14.59
C ARG A 61 9.21 5.61 15.19
N GLY A 62 9.85 4.59 14.63
CA GLY A 62 9.72 3.21 15.11
C GLY A 62 8.31 2.65 14.93
N TRP A 63 7.68 2.97 13.80
CA TRP A 63 6.30 2.60 13.44
C TRP A 63 5.23 3.07 14.41
N LYS A 64 5.38 4.29 14.94
CA LYS A 64 4.40 4.92 15.84
C LYS A 64 3.70 6.12 15.17
N ASN A 65 2.40 6.23 15.39
CA ASN A 65 1.63 7.38 14.95
C ASN A 65 1.84 8.59 15.88
N THR A 66 1.20 9.72 15.59
CA THR A 66 1.31 10.96 16.39
C THR A 66 0.78 10.82 17.82
N LYS A 67 -0.06 9.81 18.10
CA LYS A 67 -0.59 9.49 19.42
C LYS A 67 0.29 8.46 20.17
N GLY A 68 1.43 8.06 19.61
CA GLY A 68 2.35 7.08 20.21
C GLY A 68 1.92 5.62 20.04
N ALA A 69 0.78 5.35 19.40
CA ALA A 69 0.32 3.99 19.15
C ALA A 69 1.07 3.36 17.96
N VAL A 70 1.31 2.06 18.05
CA VAL A 70 1.94 1.28 16.97
C VAL A 70 1.00 1.23 15.78
N VAL A 71 1.56 1.52 14.60
CA VAL A 71 0.83 1.47 13.33
C VAL A 71 0.59 0.01 12.95
N PRO A 72 -0.60 -0.40 12.51
CA PRO A 72 -0.86 -1.77 12.07
C PRO A 72 -0.01 -2.19 10.86
N ASN A 73 0.22 -3.50 10.72
CA ASN A 73 0.93 -4.11 9.59
C ASN A 73 2.36 -3.58 9.39
N THR A 74 3.09 -3.31 10.47
CA THR A 74 4.46 -2.76 10.43
C THR A 74 5.40 -3.55 9.53
N ALA A 75 5.40 -4.89 9.62
CA ALA A 75 6.26 -5.75 8.81
C ALA A 75 5.98 -5.60 7.30
N LEU A 76 4.71 -5.61 6.89
CA LEU A 76 4.34 -5.39 5.48
C LEU A 76 4.66 -3.98 5.03
N ARG A 77 4.46 -2.98 5.90
CA ARG A 77 4.82 -1.60 5.58
C ARG A 77 6.32 -1.44 5.42
N ASP A 78 7.12 -2.16 6.19
CA ASP A 78 8.58 -2.13 6.08
C ASP A 78 9.03 -2.75 4.75
N ALA A 79 8.53 -3.94 4.43
CA ALA A 79 8.78 -4.58 3.13
C ALA A 79 8.33 -3.70 1.94
N LEU A 80 7.17 -3.04 2.06
CA LEU A 80 6.71 -2.09 1.04
C LEU A 80 7.68 -0.92 0.89
N MET A 81 8.19 -0.37 2.00
CA MET A 81 9.16 0.72 1.94
C MET A 81 10.46 0.27 1.30
N ASP A 82 10.92 -0.96 1.55
CA ASP A 82 12.13 -1.49 0.93
C ASP A 82 11.97 -1.63 -0.60
N GLU A 83 10.78 -1.99 -1.08
CA GLU A 83 10.44 -2.00 -2.51
C GLU A 83 10.33 -0.61 -3.14
N VAL A 84 9.77 0.35 -2.42
CA VAL A 84 9.63 1.75 -2.85
C VAL A 84 10.97 2.47 -2.88
N ASP A 85 11.84 2.20 -1.91
CA ASP A 85 13.12 2.88 -1.72
C ASP A 85 14.28 2.19 -2.48
N ARG A 86 13.98 1.21 -3.35
CA ARG A 86 14.97 0.61 -4.26
C ARG A 86 15.72 1.70 -5.05
N GLN A 87 17.03 1.56 -5.14
CA GLN A 87 17.88 2.56 -5.80
C GLN A 87 17.48 2.75 -7.28
N GLY A 88 17.34 4.00 -7.69
CA GLY A 88 16.96 4.35 -9.07
C GLY A 88 15.48 4.18 -9.40
N ARG A 89 14.65 3.84 -8.41
CA ARG A 89 13.20 3.74 -8.57
C ARG A 89 12.48 5.02 -8.12
N VAL A 90 11.47 5.40 -8.89
CA VAL A 90 10.51 6.45 -8.62
C VAL A 90 9.13 5.80 -8.62
N VAL A 91 8.49 5.79 -7.45
CA VAL A 91 7.13 5.27 -7.28
C VAL A 91 6.16 6.44 -7.10
N GLU A 92 5.25 6.60 -8.06
CA GLU A 92 4.13 7.52 -7.95
C GLU A 92 2.91 6.78 -7.39
N TRP A 93 2.28 7.38 -6.38
CA TRP A 93 1.04 6.86 -5.79
C TRP A 93 -0.13 7.67 -6.32
N VAL A 94 -1.08 7.01 -6.98
CA VAL A 94 -2.27 7.64 -7.56
C VAL A 94 -3.51 7.14 -6.82
N LYS A 95 -4.22 8.07 -6.17
CA LYS A 95 -5.51 7.78 -5.55
C LYS A 95 -6.59 7.81 -6.62
N ILE A 96 -7.24 6.67 -6.85
CA ILE A 96 -8.39 6.61 -7.76
C ILE A 96 -9.72 6.58 -6.97
N PRO A 97 -10.83 7.05 -7.57
CA PRO A 97 -12.16 6.91 -6.97
C PRO A 97 -12.54 5.44 -6.77
N SER A 98 -13.27 5.15 -5.69
CA SER A 98 -13.82 3.81 -5.44
C SER A 98 -14.87 3.45 -6.49
N GLY A 99 -14.85 2.20 -6.99
CA GLY A 99 -15.86 1.69 -7.93
C GLY A 99 -15.53 1.87 -9.41
N VAL A 100 -14.27 2.16 -9.77
CA VAL A 100 -13.81 2.04 -11.16
C VAL A 100 -13.76 0.56 -11.54
N LYS A 101 -14.35 0.19 -12.68
CA LYS A 101 -14.42 -1.20 -13.16
C LYS A 101 -13.01 -1.77 -13.34
N GLY A 102 -12.70 -2.88 -12.66
CA GLY A 102 -11.34 -3.40 -12.46
C GLY A 102 -10.77 -3.15 -11.05
N ASN A 103 -11.59 -2.56 -10.17
CA ASN A 103 -11.31 -2.35 -8.75
C ASN A 103 -12.58 -2.64 -7.88
N ALA A 104 -13.41 -3.61 -8.31
CA ALA A 104 -14.45 -4.30 -7.54
C ALA A 104 -14.17 -5.82 -7.37
#